data_AF-A0A6N7QDE1-F1
#
_entry.id   AF-A0A6N7QDE1-F1
#
_cell.length_a   1.000
_cell.length_b   1.000
_cell.length_c   1.000
_cell.angle_alpha   90.00
_cell.angle_beta   90.00
_cell.angle_gamma   90.00
#
_symmetry.space_group_name_H-M   'P 1'
#
loop_
_entity.id
_entity.type
_entity.pdbx_description
1 polymer ?
#
loop_
_entity_poly.entity_id
_entity_poly.type
_entity_poly.pdbx_seq_one_letter_code
_entity_poly.pdbx_strand_id
1 'polypeptide(L)'
;MLVSCGPHGERIASVVCRHLLRGQPAPAGFIENSSDPNDLQAWCHACEEMFMAEGDMTETFKAFNDMTLVCVDCYAQAKALHGISTS
;
A
#
# COMPACT_ATOMS: atom_id res chain seq x y z
N MET A 1 -13.81 7.55 -2.96
CA MET A 1 -13.25 8.91 -2.69
C MET A 1 -12.30 9.27 -3.84
N LEU A 2 -12.18 10.55 -4.20
CA LEU A 2 -11.24 11.02 -5.22
C LEU A 2 -10.02 11.70 -4.56
N VAL A 3 -8.86 11.61 -5.21
CA VAL A 3 -7.62 12.29 -4.82
C VAL A 3 -7.04 13.01 -6.03
N SER A 4 -6.54 14.24 -5.81
CA SER A 4 -5.82 14.98 -6.85
C SER A 4 -4.36 14.56 -6.85
N CYS A 5 -3.98 13.74 -7.84
CA CYS A 5 -2.61 13.27 -8.00
C CYS A 5 -1.86 14.18 -8.97
N GLY A 6 -0.70 14.71 -8.60
CA GLY A 6 0.10 15.58 -9.47
C GLY A 6 0.32 15.04 -10.89
N PRO A 7 0.84 13.81 -11.08
CA PRO A 7 1.08 13.24 -12.40
C PRO A 7 -0.15 12.69 -13.12
N HIS A 8 -1.23 12.32 -12.41
CA HIS A 8 -2.38 11.61 -13.00
C HIS A 8 -3.69 12.42 -12.97
N GLY A 9 -3.73 13.57 -12.30
CA GLY A 9 -4.95 14.36 -12.08
C GLY A 9 -5.89 13.74 -11.05
N GLU A 10 -7.17 14.09 -11.13
CA GLU A 10 -8.20 13.55 -10.23
C GLU A 10 -8.48 12.07 -10.55
N ARG A 11 -8.36 11.21 -9.54
CA ARG A 11 -8.48 9.76 -9.66
C ARG A 11 -9.09 9.15 -8.41
N ILE A 12 -9.56 7.90 -8.51
CA ILE A 12 -9.99 7.11 -7.35
C ILE A 12 -8.82 6.95 -6.39
N ALA A 13 -9.08 7.21 -5.11
CA ALA A 13 -8.12 7.04 -4.03
C ALA A 13 -7.99 5.59 -3.59
N SER A 14 -6.80 5.24 -3.11
CA SER A 14 -6.42 3.93 -2.56
C SER A 14 -5.46 4.15 -1.39
N VAL A 15 -5.37 3.22 -0.47
CA VAL A 15 -4.49 3.32 0.72
C VAL A 15 -3.30 2.39 0.56
N VAL A 16 -2.10 2.90 0.82
CA VAL A 16 -0.89 2.08 0.88
C VAL A 16 -0.04 2.42 2.09
N CYS A 17 0.80 1.51 2.55
CA CYS A 17 1.85 1.87 3.52
C CYS A 17 2.92 2.76 2.85
N ARG A 18 3.59 3.62 3.63
CA ARG A 18 4.64 4.50 3.09
C ARG A 18 5.80 3.76 2.41
N HIS A 19 5.99 2.48 2.72
CA HIS A 19 7.07 1.66 2.18
C HIS A 19 6.86 1.28 0.70
N LEU A 20 5.65 1.46 0.17
CA LEU A 20 5.31 1.23 -1.24
C LEU A 20 5.39 2.51 -2.10
N LEU A 21 5.76 3.65 -1.51
CA LEU A 21 5.89 4.90 -2.25
C LEU A 21 7.11 4.87 -3.17
N ARG A 22 7.02 5.67 -4.24
CA ARG A 22 8.14 5.89 -5.16
C ARG A 22 9.38 6.39 -4.41
N GLY A 23 10.52 5.77 -4.69
CA GLY A 23 11.80 6.10 -4.06
C GLY A 23 12.17 5.17 -2.89
N GLN A 24 11.24 4.32 -2.45
CA GLN A 24 11.52 3.29 -1.46
C GLN A 24 12.22 2.08 -2.10
N PRO A 25 12.97 1.28 -1.31
CA PRO A 25 13.57 0.04 -1.79
C PRO A 25 12.51 -0.92 -2.35
N ALA A 26 12.81 -1.55 -3.48
CA ALA A 26 11.95 -2.52 -4.16
C ALA A 26 12.75 -3.75 -4.63
N PRO A 27 12.16 -4.96 -4.68
CA PRO A 27 10.78 -5.25 -4.28
C PRO A 27 10.62 -5.36 -2.76
N ALA A 28 9.46 -4.95 -2.25
CA ALA A 28 9.13 -5.02 -0.81
C ALA A 28 8.01 -6.04 -0.50
N GLY A 29 7.49 -6.72 -1.52
CA GLY A 29 6.22 -7.44 -1.44
C GLY A 29 5.02 -6.50 -1.57
N PHE A 30 3.87 -7.05 -1.95
CA PHE A 30 2.63 -6.30 -2.11
C PHE A 30 1.45 -7.20 -1.73
N ILE A 31 0.89 -6.96 -0.55
CA ILE A 31 -0.25 -7.71 0.00
C ILE A 31 -1.49 -6.84 -0.07
N GLU A 32 -2.50 -7.30 -0.80
CA GLU A 32 -3.82 -6.68 -0.82
C GLU A 32 -4.58 -7.13 0.42
N ASN A 33 -4.90 -6.19 1.30
CA ASN A 33 -5.45 -6.46 2.64
C ASN A 33 -6.94 -6.10 2.75
N SER A 34 -7.58 -5.78 1.63
CA SER A 34 -9.02 -5.58 1.51
C SER A 34 -9.60 -6.50 0.43
N SER A 35 -10.75 -7.10 0.72
CA SER A 35 -11.49 -7.92 -0.22
C SER A 35 -12.56 -7.15 -1.01
N ASP A 36 -12.82 -5.88 -0.65
CA ASP A 36 -13.78 -5.04 -1.38
C ASP A 36 -13.09 -4.44 -2.63
N PRO A 37 -13.58 -4.75 -3.85
CA PRO A 37 -12.98 -4.24 -5.09
C PRO A 37 -13.04 -2.72 -5.23
N ASN A 38 -13.87 -2.03 -4.44
CA ASN A 38 -13.97 -0.57 -4.41
C ASN A 38 -13.10 0.08 -3.35
N ASP A 39 -12.40 -0.72 -2.53
CA ASP A 39 -11.56 -0.27 -1.42
C ASP A 39 -10.16 -0.84 -1.58
N LEU A 40 -9.41 -0.27 -2.51
CA LEU A 40 -8.05 -0.70 -2.81
C LEU A 40 -7.10 -0.31 -1.68
N GLN A 41 -6.59 -1.32 -1.00
CA GLN A 41 -5.67 -1.17 0.11
C GLN A 41 -4.56 -2.23 0.02
N ALA A 42 -3.31 -1.81 0.28
CA ALA A 42 -2.18 -2.72 0.28
C ALA A 42 -1.04 -2.28 1.20
N TRP A 43 -0.25 -3.24 1.67
CA TRP A 43 1.00 -2.97 2.35
C TRP A 43 2.10 -3.96 1.94
N CYS A 44 3.34 -3.69 2.33
CA CYS A 44 4.49 -4.56 2.04
C CYS A 44 4.56 -5.76 3.00
N HIS A 45 5.43 -6.74 2.74
CA HIS A 45 5.59 -7.92 3.60
C HIS A 45 6.01 -7.57 5.03
N ALA A 46 6.87 -6.57 5.23
CA ALA A 46 7.27 -6.15 6.58
C ALA A 46 6.07 -5.60 7.39
N CYS A 47 5.12 -4.94 6.73
CA CYS A 47 3.89 -4.50 7.37
C CYS A 47 2.98 -5.70 7.69
N GLU A 48 2.87 -6.69 6.80
CA GLU A 48 2.14 -7.93 7.06
C GLU A 48 2.71 -8.66 8.30
N GLU A 49 4.03 -8.85 8.36
CA GLU A 49 4.71 -9.48 9.50
C GLU A 49 4.44 -8.75 10.82
N MET A 50 4.49 -7.41 10.80
CA MET A 50 4.20 -6.62 11.99
C MET A 50 2.72 -6.70 12.39
N PHE A 51 1.80 -6.64 11.43
CA PHE A 51 0.36 -6.79 11.71
C PHE A 51 0.07 -8.14 12.36
N MET A 52 0.67 -9.22 11.84
CA MET A 52 0.54 -10.56 12.39
C MET A 52 1.17 -10.70 13.79
N ALA A 53 2.27 -10.00 14.06
CA ALA A 53 2.93 -10.00 15.36
C ALA A 53 2.15 -9.21 16.43
N GLU A 54 1.59 -8.06 16.05
CA GLU A 54 0.77 -7.21 16.94
C GLU A 54 -0.65 -7.78 17.13
N GLY A 55 -1.14 -8.55 16.16
CA GLY A 55 -2.47 -9.18 16.16
C GLY A 55 -3.62 -8.22 15.81
N ASP A 56 -3.35 -6.94 15.60
CA ASP A 56 -4.31 -5.90 15.21
C ASP A 56 -3.57 -4.64 14.68
N MET A 57 -4.32 -3.64 14.23
CA MET A 57 -3.83 -2.30 13.88
C MET A 57 -3.53 -1.47 15.15
N THR A 58 -2.54 -1.90 15.91
CA THR A 58 -2.07 -1.17 17.11
C THR A 58 -1.44 0.17 16.74
N GLU A 59 -1.22 1.05 17.72
CA GLU A 59 -0.50 2.32 17.49
C GLU A 59 0.93 2.10 17.00
N THR A 60 1.60 1.03 17.48
CA THR A 60 2.91 0.60 16.98
C THR A 60 2.83 0.27 15.49
N PHE A 61 1.85 -0.56 15.11
CA PHE A 61 1.64 -0.92 13.71
C PHE A 61 1.33 0.31 12.85
N LYS A 62 0.42 1.19 13.30
CA LYS A 62 0.06 2.41 12.56
C LYS A 62 1.26 3.33 12.35
N ALA A 63 2.10 3.52 13.37
CA ALA A 63 3.31 4.33 13.28
C ALA A 63 4.37 3.71 12.34
N PHE A 64 4.49 2.38 12.36
CA PHE A 64 5.39 1.69 11.44
C PHE A 64 4.88 1.74 10.00
N ASN A 65 3.62 1.38 9.78
CA ASN A 65 2.99 1.33 8.46
C ASN A 65 2.91 2.71 7.81
N ASP A 66 2.55 3.73 8.58
CA ASP A 66 2.40 5.13 8.16
C ASP A 66 1.60 5.22 6.85
N MET A 67 0.33 4.77 6.94
CA MET A 67 -0.59 4.68 5.80
C MET A 67 -0.76 6.04 5.12
N THR A 68 -0.84 6.02 3.80
CA THR A 68 -1.05 7.22 2.99
C THR A 68 -1.98 6.95 1.82
N LEU A 69 -2.55 8.02 1.28
CA LEU A 69 -3.46 7.98 0.13
C LEU A 69 -2.68 8.17 -1.17
N VAL A 70 -2.92 7.27 -2.12
CA VAL A 70 -2.42 7.37 -3.50
C VAL A 70 -3.57 7.18 -4.48
N CYS A 71 -3.41 7.63 -5.72
CA CYS A 71 -4.39 7.33 -6.76
C CYS A 71 -4.29 5.87 -7.25
N VAL A 72 -5.36 5.36 -7.85
CA VAL A 72 -5.42 4.02 -8.44
C VAL A 72 -4.30 3.72 -9.45
N ASP A 73 -3.86 4.71 -10.22
CA ASP A 73 -2.73 4.56 -11.15
C ASP A 73 -1.39 4.38 -10.40
N CYS A 74 -1.17 5.13 -9.32
CA CYS A 74 0.00 4.95 -8.45
C CYS A 74 -0.03 3.62 -7.70
N TYR A 75 -1.21 3.16 -7.29
CA TYR A 75 -1.39 1.83 -6.68
C TYR A 75 -0.98 0.71 -7.64
N ALA A 76 -1.46 0.76 -8.89
CA ALA A 76 -1.08 -0.22 -9.91
C ALA A 76 0.44 -0.21 -10.19
N GLN A 77 1.07 0.98 -10.21
CA GLN A 77 2.52 1.12 -10.36
C GLN A 77 3.27 0.52 -9.16
N ALA A 78 2.80 0.74 -7.94
CA ALA A 78 3.38 0.14 -6.74
C ALA A 78 3.24 -1.39 -6.76
N LYS A 79 2.09 -1.92 -7.18
CA LYS A 79 1.85 -3.37 -7.34
C LYS A 79 2.83 -3.99 -8.34
N ALA A 80 3.05 -3.34 -9.48
CA ALA A 80 4.00 -3.81 -10.48
C ALA A 80 5.47 -3.72 -10.01
N LEU A 81 5.83 -2.69 -9.24
CA LEU A 81 7.20 -2.47 -8.77
C LEU A 81 7.57 -3.37 -7.58
N HIS A 82 6.67 -3.55 -6.63
CA HIS A 82 6.93 -4.27 -5.38
C HIS A 82 6.39 -5.70 -5.36
N GLY A 83 5.52 -6.07 -6.31
CA GLY A 83 5.01 -7.42 -6.46
C GLY A 83 6.14 -8.40 -6.76
N ILE A 84 6.17 -9.51 -6.02
CA ILE A 84 7.13 -10.60 -6.21
C ILE A 84 6.36 -11.77 -6.79
N SER A 85 6.66 -12.14 -8.04
CA SER A 85 6.19 -13.40 -8.60
C SER A 85 7.14 -14.49 -8.09
N THR A 86 6.68 -15.30 -7.14
CA THR A 86 7.35 -16.58 -6.85
C THR A 86 7.25 -17.45 -8.09
N SER A 87 8.38 -17.66 -8.77
CA SER A 87 8.53 -18.63 -9.85
C SER A 87 8.53 -20.05 -9.30
#